data_AF-R4KRW3-F1
#
_entry.id   AF-R4KRW3-F1
#
_cell.length_a   1.000
_cell.length_b   1.000
_cell.length_c   1.000
_cell.angle_alpha   90.00
_cell.angle_beta   90.00
_cell.angle_gamma   90.00
#
_symmetry.space_group_name_H-M   'P 1'
#
loop_
_entity.id
_entity.type
_entity.pdbx_description
1 polymer ?
#
loop_
_entity_poly.entity_id
_entity_poly.type
_entity_poly.pdbx_seq_one_letter_code
_entity_poly.pdbx_strand_id
1 'polypeptide(L)'
;MQPVANIASGLILKLIFEDGLKKQVLNCAQTVMNAIAQSADLITNINPAFQELTATSQIVVEETRDAARQVEDTANILSFIRRVSDQTKLLGLNAAIEAARAGEHGRGFTVVAGEIRKLAEESNKSAAEINKMLQHFKNTIISMGEDIVREGSGKPIGFPDPSKEGLSLTALIS
;
A
#
# COMPACT_ATOMS: atom_id res chain seq x y z
N MET A 1 60.98 57.15 24.81
CA MET A 1 60.81 56.03 23.86
C MET A 1 59.72 55.05 24.29
N GLN A 2 59.63 54.64 25.56
CA GLN A 2 58.61 53.68 26.05
C GLN A 2 57.11 54.04 25.79
N PRO A 3 56.65 55.31 25.90
CA PRO A 3 55.23 55.62 25.73
C PRO A 3 54.72 55.40 24.28
N VAL A 4 55.55 55.74 23.28
CA VAL A 4 55.22 55.60 21.86
C VAL A 4 55.20 54.13 21.44
N ALA A 5 56.13 53.32 21.96
CA ALA A 5 56.16 51.88 21.72
C ALA A 5 54.90 51.16 22.25
N ASN A 6 54.40 51.56 23.43
CA ASN A 6 53.17 50.99 23.99
C ASN A 6 51.92 51.36 23.17
N ILE A 7 51.84 52.59 22.66
CA ILE A 7 50.74 53.02 21.78
C ILE A 7 50.79 52.26 20.44
N ALA A 8 51.97 52.15 19.84
CA ALA A 8 52.16 51.39 18.59
C ALA A 8 51.80 49.91 18.77
N SER A 9 52.22 49.28 19.87
CA SER A 9 51.87 47.89 20.19
C SER A 9 50.35 47.70 20.36
N GLY A 10 49.67 48.61 21.08
CA GLY A 10 48.22 48.56 21.23
C GLY A 10 47.46 48.74 19.91
N LEU A 11 47.93 49.63 19.04
CA LEU A 11 47.38 49.82 17.69
C LEU A 11 47.55 48.58 16.82
N ILE A 12 48.73 47.95 16.83
CA ILE A 12 48.99 46.71 16.09
C ILE A 12 48.09 45.58 16.59
N LEU A 13 47.95 45.43 17.91
CA LEU A 13 47.07 44.40 18.49
C LEU A 13 45.61 44.60 18.09
N LYS A 14 45.13 45.86 18.11
CA LYS A 14 43.78 46.21 17.69
C LYS A 14 43.54 45.92 16.20
N LEU A 15 44.50 46.25 15.34
CA LEU A 15 44.44 45.97 13.90
C LEU A 15 44.41 44.47 13.59
N ILE A 16 45.24 43.68 14.29
CA ILE A 16 45.25 42.21 14.15
C ILE A 16 43.90 41.63 14.58
N PHE A 17 43.32 42.14 15.67
CA PHE A 17 42.02 41.69 16.16
C PHE A 17 40.88 42.05 15.19
N GLU A 18 40.87 43.27 14.65
CA GLU A 18 39.90 43.72 13.64
C GLU A 18 39.97 42.88 12.35
N ASP A 19 41.18 42.56 11.87
CA ASP A 19 41.36 41.71 10.68
C ASP A 19 40.88 40.26 10.94
N GLY A 20 41.18 39.72 12.12
CA GLY A 20 40.68 38.42 12.56
C GLY A 20 39.15 38.36 12.65
N LEU A 21 38.52 39.38 13.22
CA LEU A 21 37.06 39.50 13.31
C LEU A 21 36.43 39.62 11.92
N LYS A 22 36.99 40.45 11.04
CA LYS A 22 36.54 40.60 9.66
C LYS A 22 36.58 39.27 8.90
N LYS A 23 37.66 38.50 9.07
CA LYS A 23 37.80 37.18 8.45
C LYS A 23 36.75 36.18 8.97
N GLN A 24 36.46 36.18 10.27
CA GLN A 24 35.39 35.36 10.84
C GLN A 24 34.00 35.72 10.28
N VAL A 25 33.69 37.02 10.19
CA VAL A 25 32.41 37.50 9.64
C VAL A 25 32.27 37.09 8.18
N LEU A 26 33.32 37.24 7.36
CA LEU A 26 33.30 36.82 5.96
C LEU A 26 33.11 35.32 5.80
N ASN A 27 33.77 34.50 6.62
CA ASN A 27 33.59 33.05 6.61
C ASN A 27 32.16 32.66 7.00
N CYS A 28 31.60 33.28 8.05
CA CYS A 28 30.23 33.05 8.48
C CYS A 28 29.22 33.43 7.38
N ALA A 29 29.39 34.60 6.76
CA ALA A 29 28.55 35.03 5.64
C ALA A 29 28.60 34.05 4.47
N GLN A 30 29.79 33.52 4.13
CA GLN A 30 29.93 32.51 3.08
C GLN A 30 29.22 31.20 3.44
N THR A 31 29.34 30.71 4.68
CA THR A 31 28.63 29.51 5.14
C THR A 31 27.12 29.69 5.06
N VAL A 32 26.61 30.84 5.49
CA VAL A 32 25.18 31.17 5.43
C VAL A 32 24.70 31.24 3.98
N MET A 33 25.43 31.92 3.09
CA MET A 33 25.07 32.00 1.67
C MET A 33 25.03 30.62 1.01
N ASN A 34 26.01 29.75 1.31
CA ASN A 34 26.02 28.39 0.79
C ASN A 34 24.81 27.57 1.31
N ALA A 35 24.46 27.70 2.59
CA ALA A 35 23.30 27.02 3.16
C ALA A 35 21.97 27.51 2.57
N ILE A 36 21.85 28.82 2.32
CA ILE A 36 20.66 29.41 1.67
C ILE A 36 20.53 28.92 0.23
N ALA A 37 21.62 28.88 -0.53
CA ALA A 37 21.61 28.36 -1.90
C ALA A 37 21.16 26.89 -1.95
N GLN A 38 21.72 26.05 -1.09
CA GLN A 38 21.30 24.65 -0.98
C GLN A 38 19.82 24.51 -0.59
N SER A 39 19.34 25.34 0.33
CA SER A 39 17.94 25.34 0.75
C SER A 39 17.00 25.75 -0.39
N ALA A 40 17.39 26.76 -1.18
CA ALA A 40 16.62 27.19 -2.35
C ALA A 40 16.54 26.07 -3.39
N ASP A 41 17.66 25.39 -3.67
CA ASP A 41 17.68 24.23 -4.58
C ASP A 41 16.75 23.12 -4.08
N LEU A 42 16.78 22.77 -2.80
CA LEU A 42 15.88 21.76 -2.22
C LEU A 42 14.40 22.15 -2.38
N ILE A 43 14.05 23.41 -2.13
CA ILE A 43 12.68 23.91 -2.29
C ILE A 43 12.25 23.85 -3.76
N THR A 44 13.12 24.20 -4.70
CA THR A 44 12.76 24.12 -6.13
C THR A 44 12.54 22.68 -6.60
N ASN A 45 13.27 21.72 -6.04
CA ASN A 45 13.13 20.29 -6.35
C ASN A 45 11.96 19.61 -5.62
N ILE A 46 11.41 20.22 -4.56
CA ILE A 46 10.32 19.60 -3.79
C ILE A 46 9.00 19.57 -4.58
N ASN A 47 8.70 20.64 -5.32
CA ASN A 47 7.45 20.77 -6.08
C ASN A 47 7.31 19.70 -7.18
N PRO A 48 8.30 19.47 -8.06
CA PRO A 48 8.20 18.41 -9.05
C PRO A 48 8.12 17.01 -8.40
N ALA A 49 8.87 16.77 -7.31
CA ALA A 49 8.78 15.51 -6.56
C ALA A 49 7.37 15.27 -5.97
N PHE A 50 6.72 16.32 -5.46
CA PHE A 50 5.33 16.25 -4.98
C PHE A 50 4.33 15.98 -6.12
N GLN A 51 4.53 16.57 -7.29
CA GLN A 51 3.69 16.32 -8.47
C GLN A 51 3.82 14.87 -8.94
N GLU A 52 5.04 14.35 -8.99
CA GLU A 52 5.31 12.95 -9.33
C GLU A 52 4.71 11.98 -8.30
N LEU A 53 4.84 12.30 -7.01
CA LEU A 53 4.20 11.53 -5.93
C LEU A 53 2.67 11.51 -6.11
N THR A 54 2.05 12.65 -6.37
CA THR A 54 0.61 12.75 -6.59
C THR A 54 0.16 11.91 -7.80
N ALA A 55 0.90 11.98 -8.90
CA ALA A 55 0.62 11.18 -10.10
C ALA A 55 0.75 9.68 -9.80
N THR A 56 1.80 9.30 -9.07
CA THR A 56 2.03 7.90 -8.65
C THR A 56 0.91 7.42 -7.74
N SER A 57 0.52 8.20 -6.72
CA SER A 57 -0.61 7.86 -5.85
C SER A 57 -1.90 7.64 -6.64
N GLN A 58 -2.17 8.46 -7.66
CA GLN A 58 -3.35 8.28 -8.51
C GLN A 58 -3.33 6.96 -9.28
N ILE A 59 -2.15 6.57 -9.81
CA ILE A 59 -1.97 5.27 -10.48
C ILE A 59 -2.23 4.13 -9.50
N VAL A 60 -1.68 4.20 -8.28
CA VAL A 60 -1.89 3.14 -7.28
C VAL A 60 -3.36 3.03 -6.87
N VAL A 61 -4.11 4.14 -6.78
CA VAL A 61 -5.57 4.10 -6.55
C VAL A 61 -6.29 3.35 -7.65
N GLU A 62 -5.94 3.61 -8.91
CA GLU A 62 -6.56 2.94 -10.07
C GLU A 62 -6.24 1.43 -10.07
N GLU A 63 -4.97 1.07 -9.87
CA GLU A 63 -4.56 -0.34 -9.76
C GLU A 63 -5.24 -1.06 -8.59
N THR A 64 -5.41 -0.39 -7.45
CA THR A 64 -6.12 -0.93 -6.28
C THR A 64 -7.59 -1.18 -6.60
N ARG A 65 -8.24 -0.28 -7.35
CA ARG A 65 -9.63 -0.44 -7.78
C ARG A 65 -9.79 -1.61 -8.76
N ASP A 66 -8.87 -1.77 -9.68
CA ASP A 66 -8.90 -2.88 -10.63
C ASP A 66 -8.62 -4.22 -9.95
N ALA A 67 -7.68 -4.26 -8.99
CA ALA A 67 -7.48 -5.43 -8.15
C ALA A 67 -8.75 -5.82 -7.37
N ALA A 68 -9.49 -4.84 -6.84
CA ALA A 68 -10.76 -5.09 -6.16
C ALA A 68 -11.80 -5.75 -7.07
N ARG A 69 -11.93 -5.27 -8.31
CA ARG A 69 -12.82 -5.86 -9.33
C ARG A 69 -12.41 -7.30 -9.67
N GLN A 70 -11.12 -7.54 -9.85
CA GLN A 70 -10.62 -8.88 -10.16
C GLN A 70 -10.86 -9.89 -9.03
N VAL A 71 -10.79 -9.45 -7.78
CA VAL A 71 -11.17 -10.28 -6.61
C VAL A 71 -12.66 -10.63 -6.65
N GLU A 72 -13.53 -9.69 -7.00
CA GLU A 72 -14.97 -9.94 -7.14
C GLU A 72 -15.29 -10.92 -8.27
N ASP A 73 -14.67 -10.76 -9.44
CA ASP A 73 -14.81 -11.68 -10.57
C ASP A 73 -14.35 -13.09 -10.20
N THR A 74 -13.24 -13.21 -9.47
CA THR A 74 -12.74 -14.51 -9.01
C THR A 74 -13.70 -15.15 -8.00
N ALA A 75 -14.33 -14.36 -7.12
CA ALA A 75 -15.35 -14.86 -6.19
C ALA A 75 -16.59 -15.40 -6.95
N ASN A 76 -16.99 -14.75 -8.04
CA ASN A 76 -18.07 -15.21 -8.91
C ASN A 76 -17.74 -16.55 -9.59
N ILE A 77 -16.50 -16.72 -10.06
CA ILE A 77 -16.01 -17.99 -10.63
C ILE A 77 -16.05 -19.10 -9.57
N LEU A 78 -15.60 -18.85 -8.33
CA LEU A 78 -15.65 -19.84 -7.26
C LEU A 78 -17.10 -20.22 -6.90
N SER A 79 -18.02 -19.27 -6.91
CA SER A 79 -19.45 -19.54 -6.72
C SER A 79 -19.99 -20.47 -7.81
N PHE A 80 -19.59 -20.26 -9.07
CA PHE A 80 -19.91 -21.17 -10.16
C PHE A 80 -19.31 -22.56 -9.96
N ILE A 81 -18.03 -22.67 -9.60
CA ILE A 81 -17.36 -23.96 -9.33
C ILE A 81 -18.08 -24.73 -8.21
N ARG A 82 -18.48 -24.06 -7.12
CA ARG A 82 -19.25 -24.68 -6.04
C ARG A 82 -20.58 -25.25 -6.53
N ARG A 83 -21.33 -24.49 -7.34
CA ARG A 83 -22.58 -24.96 -7.93
C ARG A 83 -22.37 -26.19 -8.83
N VAL A 84 -21.32 -26.20 -9.65
CA VAL A 84 -20.97 -27.34 -10.51
C VAL A 84 -20.60 -28.56 -9.66
N SER A 85 -19.81 -28.37 -8.62
CA SER A 85 -19.43 -29.43 -7.68
C SER A 85 -20.65 -30.00 -6.95
N ASP A 86 -21.57 -29.16 -6.47
CA ASP A 86 -22.82 -29.60 -5.84
C ASP A 86 -23.71 -30.39 -6.81
N GLN A 87 -23.85 -29.93 -8.06
CA GLN A 87 -24.58 -30.66 -9.10
C GLN A 87 -23.91 -31.99 -9.43
N THR A 88 -22.59 -32.02 -9.52
CA THR A 88 -21.81 -33.24 -9.79
C THR A 88 -21.94 -34.24 -8.64
N LYS A 89 -21.95 -33.75 -7.39
CA LYS A 89 -22.19 -34.56 -6.19
C LYS A 89 -23.57 -35.23 -6.23
N LEU A 90 -24.60 -34.49 -6.67
CA LEU A 90 -25.95 -35.03 -6.86
C LEU A 90 -26.03 -36.01 -8.02
N LEU A 91 -25.34 -35.73 -9.13
CA LEU A 91 -25.26 -36.65 -10.27
C LEU A 91 -24.61 -37.98 -9.87
N GLY A 92 -23.49 -37.92 -9.14
CA GLY A 92 -22.81 -39.08 -8.58
C GLY A 92 -23.68 -39.87 -7.61
N LEU A 93 -24.49 -39.19 -6.78
CA LEU A 93 -25.47 -39.85 -5.92
C LEU A 93 -26.53 -40.62 -6.73
N ASN A 94 -27.11 -39.98 -7.75
CA ASN A 94 -28.11 -40.63 -8.61
C ASN A 94 -27.51 -41.84 -9.36
N ALA A 95 -26.28 -41.71 -9.85
CA ALA A 95 -25.56 -42.80 -10.48
C ALA A 95 -25.29 -43.97 -9.50
N ALA A 96 -24.95 -43.68 -8.24
CA ALA A 96 -24.76 -44.71 -7.22
C ALA A 96 -26.07 -45.46 -6.89
N ILE A 97 -27.21 -44.75 -6.86
CA ILE A 97 -28.53 -45.35 -6.65
C ILE A 97 -28.88 -46.29 -7.82
N GLU A 98 -28.70 -45.84 -9.06
CA GLU A 98 -29.02 -46.65 -10.24
C GLU A 98 -28.07 -47.86 -10.37
N ALA A 99 -26.80 -47.68 -10.02
CA ALA A 99 -25.83 -48.77 -9.96
C ALA A 99 -26.22 -49.82 -8.89
N ALA A 100 -26.70 -49.40 -7.72
CA ALA A 100 -27.23 -50.33 -6.71
C ALA A 100 -28.48 -51.06 -7.21
N ARG A 101 -29.35 -50.38 -7.97
CA ARG A 101 -30.56 -50.96 -8.55
C ARG A 101 -30.28 -52.03 -9.61
N ALA A 102 -29.19 -51.89 -10.37
CA ALA A 102 -28.73 -52.87 -11.35
C ALA A 102 -28.11 -54.14 -10.71
N GLY A 103 -27.98 -54.20 -9.39
CA GLY A 103 -27.46 -55.37 -8.67
C GLY A 103 -26.02 -55.70 -9.06
N GLU A 104 -25.75 -56.98 -9.36
CA GLU A 104 -24.40 -57.44 -9.74
C GLU A 104 -23.85 -56.73 -11.00
N HIS A 105 -24.72 -56.35 -11.94
CA HIS A 105 -24.32 -55.64 -13.16
C HIS A 105 -23.87 -54.19 -12.90
N GLY A 106 -24.25 -53.61 -11.76
CA GLY A 106 -23.92 -52.23 -11.38
C GLY A 106 -22.69 -52.08 -10.49
N ARG A 107 -22.06 -53.17 -10.02
CA ARG A 107 -20.95 -53.09 -9.04
C ARG A 107 -19.79 -52.20 -9.47
N GLY A 108 -19.41 -52.24 -10.75
CA GLY A 108 -18.36 -51.38 -11.30
C GLY A 108 -18.77 -49.89 -11.33
N PHE A 109 -20.03 -49.61 -11.68
CA PHE A 109 -20.57 -48.26 -11.71
C PHE A 109 -20.71 -47.63 -10.32
N THR A 110 -20.98 -48.43 -9.28
CA THR A 110 -21.03 -47.95 -7.89
C THR A 110 -19.68 -47.38 -7.44
N VAL A 111 -18.56 -48.01 -7.83
CA VAL A 111 -17.21 -47.52 -7.50
C VAL A 111 -16.94 -46.18 -8.19
N VAL A 112 -17.25 -46.09 -9.48
CA VAL A 112 -17.08 -44.86 -10.27
C VAL A 112 -17.94 -43.72 -9.71
N ALA A 113 -19.21 -44.00 -9.37
CA ALA A 113 -20.11 -43.03 -8.78
C ALA A 113 -19.61 -42.51 -7.42
N GLY A 114 -19.00 -43.39 -6.61
CA GLY A 114 -18.33 -43.02 -5.36
C GLY A 114 -17.17 -42.05 -5.57
N GLU A 115 -16.31 -42.33 -6.56
CA GLU A 115 -15.16 -41.48 -6.87
C GLU A 115 -15.58 -40.10 -7.39
N ILE A 116 -16.60 -40.04 -8.26
CA ILE A 116 -17.20 -38.77 -8.73
C ILE A 116 -17.68 -37.94 -7.54
N ARG A 117 -18.35 -38.59 -6.56
CA ARG A 117 -18.87 -37.91 -5.37
C ARG A 117 -17.74 -37.34 -4.50
N LYS A 118 -16.67 -38.10 -4.35
CA LYS A 118 -15.48 -37.70 -3.58
C LYS A 118 -14.77 -36.52 -4.25
N LEU A 119 -14.55 -36.56 -5.57
CA LEU A 119 -13.95 -35.47 -6.33
C LEU A 119 -14.77 -34.18 -6.25
N ALA A 120 -16.10 -34.29 -6.32
CA ALA A 120 -16.99 -33.15 -6.16
C ALA A 120 -16.88 -32.51 -4.76
N GLU A 121 -16.76 -33.33 -3.71
CA GLU A 121 -16.58 -32.87 -2.34
C GLU A 121 -15.22 -32.20 -2.11
N GLU A 122 -14.15 -32.78 -2.66
CA GLU A 122 -12.80 -32.19 -2.63
C GLU A 122 -12.72 -30.87 -3.41
N SER A 123 -13.40 -30.78 -4.55
CA SER A 123 -13.51 -29.55 -5.34
C SER A 123 -14.23 -28.44 -4.56
N ASN A 124 -15.34 -28.77 -3.88
CA ASN A 124 -16.05 -27.84 -3.01
C ASN A 124 -15.17 -27.34 -1.85
N LYS A 125 -14.44 -28.25 -1.20
CA LYS A 125 -13.51 -27.89 -0.12
C LYS A 125 -12.42 -26.94 -0.63
N SER A 126 -11.84 -27.24 -1.78
CA SER A 126 -10.80 -26.41 -2.40
C SER A 126 -11.33 -25.02 -2.75
N ALA A 127 -12.53 -24.93 -3.36
CA ALA A 127 -13.16 -23.66 -3.67
C ALA A 127 -13.44 -22.82 -2.41
N ALA A 128 -13.81 -23.46 -1.29
CA ALA A 128 -14.01 -22.77 -0.01
C ALA A 128 -12.71 -22.20 0.57
N GLU A 129 -11.60 -22.94 0.51
CA GLU A 129 -10.29 -22.44 0.95
C GLU A 129 -9.78 -21.29 0.06
N ILE A 130 -9.96 -21.37 -1.26
CA ILE A 130 -9.62 -20.26 -2.17
C ILE A 130 -10.46 -19.03 -1.83
N ASN A 131 -11.75 -19.20 -1.54
CA ASN A 131 -12.61 -18.08 -1.16
C ASN A 131 -12.14 -17.39 0.13
N LYS A 132 -11.64 -18.14 1.13
CA LYS A 132 -11.05 -17.54 2.34
C LYS A 132 -9.82 -16.69 1.99
N MET A 133 -8.93 -17.19 1.14
CA MET A 133 -7.76 -16.43 0.70
C MET A 133 -8.17 -15.16 -0.06
N LEU A 134 -9.20 -15.21 -0.90
CA LEU A 134 -9.74 -14.03 -1.57
C LEU A 134 -10.31 -13.00 -0.60
N GLN A 135 -10.96 -13.41 0.50
CA GLN A 135 -11.40 -12.47 1.53
C GLN A 135 -10.21 -11.76 2.20
N HIS A 136 -9.10 -12.46 2.42
CA HIS A 136 -7.88 -11.82 2.91
C HIS A 136 -7.34 -10.80 1.90
N PHE A 137 -7.26 -11.16 0.62
CA PHE A 137 -6.84 -10.20 -0.42
C PHE A 137 -7.76 -8.98 -0.49
N LYS A 138 -9.08 -9.18 -0.43
CA LYS A 138 -10.06 -8.09 -0.39
C LYS A 138 -9.78 -7.11 0.75
N ASN A 139 -9.53 -7.63 1.95
CA ASN A 139 -9.25 -6.79 3.11
C ASN A 139 -7.93 -6.02 2.95
N THR A 140 -6.89 -6.65 2.40
CA THR A 140 -5.62 -5.98 2.10
C THR A 140 -5.82 -4.84 1.09
N ILE A 141 -6.58 -5.07 0.03
CA ILE A 141 -6.89 -4.06 -1.00
C ILE A 141 -7.66 -2.88 -0.39
N ILE A 142 -8.62 -3.15 0.50
CA ILE A 142 -9.35 -2.09 1.21
C ILE A 142 -8.40 -1.25 2.06
N SER A 143 -7.52 -1.89 2.84
CA SER A 143 -6.52 -1.20 3.66
C SER A 143 -5.57 -0.35 2.80
N MET A 144 -5.14 -0.85 1.65
CA MET A 144 -4.31 -0.09 0.72
C MET A 144 -5.03 1.17 0.21
N GLY A 145 -6.31 1.04 -0.17
CA GLY A 145 -7.12 2.19 -0.58
C GLY A 145 -7.22 3.27 0.51
N GLU A 146 -7.40 2.87 1.77
CA GLU A 146 -7.44 3.78 2.92
C GLU A 146 -6.09 4.46 3.17
N ASP A 147 -4.98 3.72 3.07
CA ASP A 147 -3.64 4.26 3.27
C ASP A 147 -3.26 5.29 2.20
N ILE A 148 -3.59 5.03 0.93
CA ILE A 148 -3.29 5.95 -0.17
C ILE A 148 -4.10 7.24 -0.06
N VAL A 149 -5.39 7.16 0.32
CA VAL A 149 -6.22 8.35 0.56
C VAL A 149 -5.70 9.16 1.74
N ARG A 150 -5.21 8.48 2.79
CA ARG A 150 -4.62 9.14 3.95
C ARG A 150 -3.34 9.89 3.59
N GLU A 151 -2.42 9.29 2.83
CA GLU A 151 -1.19 9.94 2.36
C GLU A 151 -1.45 11.03 1.30
N GLY A 152 -2.39 10.81 0.38
CA GLY A 152 -2.74 11.76 -0.67
C GLY A 152 -3.52 12.99 -0.20
N SER A 153 -4.18 12.93 0.97
CA SER A 153 -4.97 14.04 1.49
C SER A 153 -4.15 15.24 2.01
N GLY A 154 -2.81 15.15 2.03
CA GLY A 154 -1.95 16.24 2.46
C GLY A 154 -2.26 16.75 3.87
N LYS A 155 -2.95 15.95 4.70
CA LYS A 155 -3.26 16.33 6.07
C LYS A 155 -1.91 16.50 6.78
N PRO A 156 -1.59 17.71 7.29
CA PRO A 156 -0.32 17.92 7.96
C PRO A 156 -0.17 16.86 9.05
N ILE A 157 1.05 16.42 9.30
CA ILE A 157 1.40 15.70 10.52
C ILE A 157 1.14 16.67 11.67
N GLY A 158 -0.10 16.72 12.11
CA GLY A 158 -0.66 17.69 13.04
C GLY A 158 -1.71 16.93 13.84
N PHE A 159 -1.50 16.95 15.14
CA PHE A 159 -2.21 16.20 16.17
C PHE A 159 -3.68 15.85 15.83
N PRO A 160 -4.13 14.62 16.18
CA PRO A 160 -5.46 14.15 15.83
C PRO A 160 -6.53 15.09 16.41
N ASP A 161 -7.37 15.64 15.53
CA ASP A 161 -8.60 16.35 15.93
C ASP A 161 -9.70 15.29 16.18
N PRO A 162 -10.14 15.11 17.44
CA PRO A 162 -11.13 14.11 17.81
C PRO A 162 -12.56 14.41 17.31
N SER A 163 -12.77 15.50 16.56
CA SER A 163 -14.10 15.92 16.11
C SER A 163 -14.47 15.56 14.66
N LYS A 164 -13.57 14.90 13.90
CA LYS A 164 -13.80 14.60 12.46
C LYS A 164 -13.86 13.11 12.10
N GLU A 165 -14.40 12.28 12.99
CA GLU A 165 -15.05 11.04 12.58
C GLU A 165 -16.39 11.39 11.92
N GLY A 166 -16.51 11.28 10.60
CA GLY A 166 -17.81 11.59 9.98
C GLY A 166 -17.93 11.61 8.46
N LEU A 167 -16.93 11.14 7.70
CA LEU A 167 -17.13 10.96 6.25
C LEU A 167 -17.50 9.49 6.00
N SER A 168 -18.81 9.30 5.85
CA SER A 168 -19.50 8.03 5.60
C SER A 168 -18.90 7.26 4.40
N LEU A 169 -18.66 5.97 4.63
CA LEU A 169 -18.20 4.91 3.71
C LEU A 169 -18.99 4.81 2.37
N THR A 170 -20.13 5.47 2.24
CA THR A 170 -21.01 5.38 1.05
C THR A 170 -20.52 6.14 -0.17
N ALA A 171 -19.55 7.06 -0.03
CA ALA A 171 -19.10 7.90 -1.14
C ALA A 171 -18.00 7.28 -2.02
N LEU A 172 -17.32 6.22 -1.56
CA LEU A 172 -16.17 5.62 -2.27
C LEU A 172 -16.56 4.47 -3.21
N ILE A 173 -17.82 4.03 -3.21
CA ILE A 173 -18.29 2.84 -3.97
C ILE A 173 -19.35 3.20 -5.04
N SER A 174 -19.69 4.48 -5.24
CA SER A 174 -20.51 4.92 -6.40
C SER A 174 -19.66 5.52 -7.51
#